data_AF-A0ABD5JPI7-F1
#
_entry.id   AF-A0ABD5JPI7-F1
#
_cell.length_a   1.000
_cell.length_b   1.000
_cell.length_c   1.000
_cell.angle_alpha   90.00
_cell.angle_beta   90.00
_cell.angle_gamma   90.00
#
_symmetry.space_group_name_H-M   'P 1'
#
loop_
_entity.id
_entity.type
_entity.pdbx_description
1 polymer ?
#
loop_
_entity_poly.entity_id
_entity_poly.type
_entity_poly.pdbx_seq_one_letter_code
_entity_poly.pdbx_strand_id
1 'polypeptide(L)' 'MTPLEKAKKALGRSKKLAEQIGVTPQAVSQWKSVPAGRVIAVEKATGISRSELRPDLYPLETA' A
#
# COMPACT_ATOMS: atom_id res chain seq x y z
N MET A 1 -12.37 1.28 6.67
CA MET A 1 -10.91 1.10 6.77
C MET A 1 -10.32 1.33 5.39
N THR A 2 -9.32 2.22 5.25
CA THR A 2 -8.68 2.42 3.95
C THR A 2 -7.71 1.26 3.66
N PRO A 3 -7.41 0.96 2.38
CA PRO A 3 -6.41 -0.05 2.04
C PRO A 3 -5.03 0.25 2.63
N LEU A 4 -4.67 1.54 2.78
CA LEU A 4 -3.43 1.96 3.43
C LEU A 4 -3.41 1.58 4.92
N GLU A 5 -4.53 1.75 5.63
CA GLU A 5 -4.63 1.33 7.02
C GLU A 5 -4.59 -0.20 7.15
N LYS A 6 -5.19 -0.93 6.21
CA LYS A 6 -5.09 -2.40 6.13
C LYS A 6 -3.64 -2.83 5.92
N ALA A 7 -2.91 -2.18 5.02
CA ALA A 7 -1.49 -2.40 4.77
C ALA A 7 -0.64 -2.13 6.03
N LYS A 8 -0.89 -1.02 6.74
CA LYS A 8 -0.21 -0.71 8.01
C LYS A 8 -0.51 -1.74 9.10
N LYS A 9 -1.77 -2.20 9.19
CA LYS A 9 -2.20 -3.21 10.17
C LYS A 9 -1.63 -4.59 9.86
N ALA A 10 -1.56 -4.99 8.59
CA ALA A 10 -0.96 -6.25 8.15
C ALA A 10 0.52 -6.35 8.57
N LEU A 11 1.25 -5.24 8.52
CA LEU A 11 2.65 -5.16 8.96
C LEU A 11 2.82 -4.77 10.44
N GLY A 12 1.72 -4.47 11.14
CA GLY A 12 1.69 -3.97 12.52
C GLY A 12 2.24 -2.56 12.73
N ARG A 13 3.03 -2.00 11.80
CA ARG A 13 3.64 -0.66 11.90
C ARG A 13 3.86 -0.02 10.52
N SER A 14 3.47 1.25 10.38
CA SER A 14 3.75 2.10 9.21
C SER A 14 5.26 2.24 8.90
N LYS A 15 6.10 2.15 9.94
CA LYS A 15 7.57 2.21 9.81
C LYS A 15 8.12 1.00 9.05
N LYS A 16 7.64 -0.21 9.38
CA LYS A 16 8.07 -1.44 8.73
C LYS A 16 7.64 -1.48 7.27
N LEU A 17 6.45 -0.95 6.98
CA LEU A 17 6.03 -0.70 5.60
C LEU A 17 7.04 0.21 4.91
N ALA A 18 7.27 1.42 5.43
CA ALA A 18 8.20 2.40 4.86
C ALA A 18 9.59 1.82 4.55
N GLU A 19 10.16 1.04 5.47
CA GLU A 19 11.45 0.36 5.28
C GLU A 19 11.42 -0.67 4.15
N GLN A 20 10.36 -1.47 4.02
CA GLN A 20 10.22 -2.47 2.95
C GLN A 20 10.08 -1.85 1.56
N ILE A 21 9.39 -0.72 1.45
CA ILE A 21 9.19 0.02 0.19
C ILE A 21 10.31 1.05 -0.09
N GLY A 22 11.29 1.18 0.79
CA GLY A 22 12.41 2.11 0.61
C GLY A 22 11.99 3.58 0.66
N VAL A 23 11.01 3.93 1.50
CA VAL A 23 10.55 5.31 1.70
C VAL A 23 10.66 5.71 3.17
N THR A 24 10.56 7.00 3.46
CA THR A 24 10.49 7.47 4.83
C THR A 24 9.11 7.21 5.44
N PRO A 25 9.02 6.91 6.75
CA PRO A 25 7.73 6.76 7.43
C PRO A 25 6.87 8.03 7.34
N GLN A 26 7.50 9.19 7.24
CA GLN A 26 6.83 10.47 7.04
C GLN A 26 6.14 10.53 5.66
N ALA A 27 6.80 10.04 4.59
CA ALA A 27 6.17 9.92 3.27
C ALA A 27 4.93 9.01 3.31
N VAL A 28 5.03 7.85 3.98
CA VAL A 28 3.88 6.94 4.16
C VAL A 28 2.74 7.60 4.93
N SER A 29 3.06 8.44 5.92
CA SER A 29 2.06 9.17 6.71
C SER A 29 1.38 10.29 5.91
N GLN A 30 2.07 10.87 4.93
CA GLN A 30 1.52 11.87 4.02
C GLN A 30 0.68 11.27 2.88
N TRP A 31 0.74 9.95 2.67
CA TRP A 31 -0.06 9.31 1.64
C TRP A 31 -1.54 9.33 1.99
N LYS A 32 -2.32 10.07 1.21
CA LYS A 32 -3.80 9.93 1.20
C LYS A 32 -4.23 8.62 0.54
N SER A 33 -3.43 8.09 -0.38
CA SER A 33 -3.62 6.82 -1.06
C SER A 33 -2.28 6.30 -1.57
N VAL A 34 -2.17 5.00 -1.81
CA VAL A 34 -0.92 4.39 -2.30
C VAL A 34 -0.63 4.91 -3.71
N PRO A 35 0.57 5.49 -3.96
CA PRO A 35 0.93 5.96 -5.30
C PRO A 35 1.16 4.77 -6.24
N ALA A 36 0.75 4.93 -7.51
CA ALA A 36 0.77 3.86 -8.53
C ALA A 36 2.14 3.17 -8.64
N GLY A 37 3.22 3.96 -8.69
CA GLY A 37 4.59 3.46 -8.81
C GLY A 37 5.10 2.68 -7.58
N ARG A 38 4.40 2.75 -6.44
CA ARG A 38 4.76 2.02 -5.22
C ARG A 38 3.76 0.92 -4.85
N VAL A 39 2.65 0.80 -5.61
CA VAL A 39 1.61 -0.19 -5.31
C VAL A 39 2.17 -1.61 -5.33
N ILE A 40 3.08 -1.91 -6.25
CA ILE A 40 3.73 -3.23 -6.40
C ILE A 40 4.59 -3.54 -5.17
N ALA A 41 5.33 -2.55 -4.67
CA ALA A 41 6.19 -2.72 -3.52
C ALA A 41 5.37 -2.82 -2.21
N VAL A 42 4.24 -2.09 -2.10
CA VAL A 42 3.28 -2.26 -1.00
C VAL A 42 2.59 -3.63 -1.07
N GLU A 43 2.21 -4.10 -2.26
CA GLU A 43 1.64 -5.45 -2.48
C GLU A 43 2.62 -6.53 -2.03
N LYS A 44 3.90 -6.45 -2.42
CA LYS A 44 4.93 -7.39 -1.95
C LYS A 44 5.17 -7.34 -0.44
N ALA A 45 5.13 -6.16 0.16
CA ALA A 45 5.38 -6.00 1.59
C ALA A 45 4.19 -6.45 2.45
N THR A 46 2.96 -6.30 1.97
CA THR A 46 1.73 -6.54 2.75
C THR A 46 0.92 -7.75 2.32
N GLY A 47 1.17 -8.28 1.13
CA GLY A 47 0.35 -9.31 0.50
C GLY A 47 -1.00 -8.78 -0.01
N ILE A 48 -1.26 -7.48 0.04
CA ILE A 48 -2.52 -6.90 -0.41
C ILE A 48 -2.46 -6.61 -1.91
N SER A 49 -3.39 -7.16 -2.68
CA SER A 49 -3.48 -6.93 -4.13
C SER A 49 -3.57 -5.44 -4.47
N ARG A 50 -2.83 -5.02 -5.49
CA ARG A 50 -2.85 -3.63 -6.00
C ARG A 50 -4.25 -3.11 -6.34
N SER A 51 -5.16 -3.99 -6.74
CA SER A 51 -6.55 -3.64 -7.02
C SER A 51 -7.35 -3.32 -5.76
N GLU A 52 -6.98 -3.88 -4.61
CA GLU A 52 -7.54 -3.48 -3.31
C GLU A 52 -6.88 -2.17 -2.83
N LEU A 53 -5.59 -1.97 -3.11
CA LEU A 53 -4.87 -0.75 -2.75
C LEU A 53 -5.33 0.47 -3.56
N ARG A 54 -5.54 0.29 -4.86
CA ARG A 54 -5.96 1.29 -5.83
C ARG A 54 -6.93 0.67 -6.85
N PRO A 55 -8.20 0.44 -6.48
CA PRO A 55 -9.22 -0.03 -7.43
C PRO A 55 -9.44 0.98 -8.57
N ASP A 56 -9.18 2.25 -8.30
CA ASP A 56 -9.25 3.36 -9.25
C ASP A 56 -8.21 3.28 -10.40
N LEU A 57 -7.05 2.65 -10.17
CA LEU A 57 -6.03 2.43 -11.20
C LEU A 57 -5.96 0.99 -11.71
N TYR A 58 -6.29 0.05 -10.84
CA TYR A 58 -6.27 -1.37 -11.11
C TYR A 58 -7.67 -1.91 -10.84
N PRO A 59 -8.64 -1.68 -11.73
CA PRO A 59 -9.91 -2.38 -11.65
C PRO A 59 -9.61 -3.89 -11.66
N LEU A 60 -10.28 -4.65 -10.79
CA LEU A 60 -10.35 -6.10 -10.92
C LEU A 60 -11.19 -6.33 -12.18
N GLU A 61 -10.54 -6.39 -13.33
CA GLU A 61 -11.15 -6.96 -14.52
C GLU A 61 -11.30 -8.46 -14.24
N THR A 62 -12.42 -8.80 -13.60
CA THR A 62 -12.91 -10.16 -13.56
C THR A 62 -13.31 -10.49 -14.99
N ALA A 63 -12.43 -11.19 -15.69
CA ALA A 63 -12.75 -11.90 -16.93
C ALA A 63 -13.70 -13.08 -16.64
#